data_AF-A0A1I7LI13-F1
#
_entry.id   AF-A0A1I7LI13-F1
#
_cell.length_a   1.000
_cell.length_b   1.000
_cell.length_c   1.000
_cell.angle_alpha   90.00
_cell.angle_beta   90.00
_cell.angle_gamma   90.00
#
_symmetry.space_group_name_H-M   'P 1'
#
loop_
_entity.id
_entity.type
_entity.pdbx_description
1 polymer ?
#
loop_
_entity_poly.entity_id
_entity_poly.type
_entity_poly.pdbx_seq_one_letter_code
_entity_poly.pdbx_strand_id
1 'polypeptide(L)'
;FHEGNTLQAAVEAYRERYGHYPEAVLADRAYRTRENLRYCKERGIRLSGPPLGRPSKTARTEQARIEKQDAAERNEIEGKIGEGKRLYGLGLIRTRLRATSETVIALQLLVMNLERRLRLLLYLVFARLERCPISTALANS
;
A
#
# COMPACT_ATOMS: atom_id res chain seq x y z
N PHE A 1 16.07 -7.74 17.70
CA PHE A 1 15.62 -6.73 16.73
C PHE A 1 14.41 -6.02 17.31
N HIS A 2 14.48 -4.71 17.54
CA HIS A 2 13.32 -3.93 18.00
C HIS A 2 12.56 -3.42 16.77
N GLU A 3 11.59 -4.20 16.31
CA GLU A 3 10.70 -3.86 15.17
C GLU A 3 9.97 -2.53 15.36
N GLY A 4 9.92 -1.96 16.57
CA GLY A 4 9.37 -0.63 16.82
C GLY A 4 10.11 0.51 16.11
N ASN A 5 11.41 0.36 15.83
CA ASN A 5 12.25 1.47 15.31
C ASN A 5 12.19 1.63 13.78
N THR A 6 11.64 0.66 13.05
CA THR A 6 11.54 0.75 11.59
C THR A 6 10.48 1.74 11.13
N LEU A 7 9.46 2.05 11.96
CA LEU A 7 8.43 3.03 11.60
C LEU A 7 9.02 4.43 11.41
N GLN A 8 9.83 4.90 12.36
CA GLN A 8 10.43 6.24 12.28
C GLN A 8 11.36 6.35 11.08
N ALA A 9 12.20 5.32 10.85
CA ALA A 9 13.07 5.27 9.67
C ALA A 9 12.28 5.29 8.36
N ALA A 10 11.15 4.56 8.28
CA ALA A 10 10.28 4.58 7.11
C ALA A 10 9.62 5.95 6.87
N VAL A 11 9.20 6.62 7.94
CA VAL A 11 8.61 7.98 7.87
C VAL A 11 9.64 9.01 7.42
N GLU A 12 10.87 8.96 7.95
CA GLU A 12 11.93 9.89 7.50
C GLU A 12 12.35 9.60 6.05
N ALA A 13 12.45 8.33 5.63
CA ALA A 13 12.71 7.98 4.23
C ALA A 13 11.59 8.47 3.28
N TYR A 14 10.33 8.43 3.73
CA TYR A 14 9.21 9.04 2.99
C TYR A 14 9.42 10.55 2.85
N ARG A 15 9.74 11.23 3.96
CA ARG A 15 9.99 12.68 3.94
C ARG A 15 11.15 13.05 3.03
N GLU A 16 12.25 12.30 3.06
CA GLU A 16 13.40 12.53 2.18
C GLU A 16 12.99 12.40 0.70
N ARG A 17 12.14 11.42 0.37
CA ARG A 17 11.68 11.16 -1.00
C ARG A 17 10.66 12.17 -1.51
N TYR A 18 9.72 12.60 -0.68
CA TYR A 18 8.57 13.42 -1.10
C TYR A 18 8.62 14.87 -0.61
N GLY A 19 9.60 15.22 0.25
CA GLY A 19 9.80 16.57 0.79
C GLY A 19 8.89 16.93 1.97
N HIS A 20 7.95 16.06 2.36
CA HIS A 20 7.01 16.32 3.46
C HIS A 20 6.71 15.05 4.27
N TYR A 21 6.23 15.22 5.51
CA TYR A 21 5.72 14.10 6.31
C TYR A 21 4.37 13.61 5.75
N PRO A 22 4.06 12.30 5.87
CA PRO A 22 2.76 11.79 5.46
C PRO A 22 1.66 12.27 6.40
N GLU A 23 0.45 12.50 5.88
CA GLU A 23 -0.71 12.86 6.69
C GLU A 23 -1.10 11.73 7.65
N ALA A 24 -1.03 10.48 7.17
CA ALA A 24 -1.35 9.30 7.95
C ALA A 24 -0.39 8.14 7.69
N VAL A 25 -0.17 7.31 8.70
CA VAL A 25 0.58 6.07 8.62
C VAL A 25 -0.33 4.92 9.03
N LEU A 26 -0.63 4.05 8.07
CA LEU A 26 -1.39 2.82 8.30
C LEU A 26 -0.44 1.72 8.74
N ALA A 27 -0.36 1.47 10.04
CA ALA A 27 0.56 0.50 10.62
C ALA A 27 -0.15 -0.53 11.50
N ASP A 28 0.46 -1.71 11.58
CA ASP A 28 0.01 -2.79 12.44
C ASP A 28 0.08 -2.40 13.92
N ARG A 29 -0.69 -3.11 14.75
CA ARG A 29 -0.70 -2.91 16.21
C ARG A 29 0.71 -2.97 16.83
N ALA A 30 1.61 -3.79 16.27
CA ALA A 30 2.98 -3.93 16.74
C ALA A 30 3.77 -2.61 16.70
N TYR A 31 3.46 -1.71 15.75
CA TYR A 31 4.13 -0.42 15.61
C TYR A 31 3.55 0.66 16.53
N ARG A 32 2.45 0.39 17.23
CA ARG A 32 1.76 1.36 18.11
C ARG A 32 2.40 1.46 19.50
N THR A 33 3.72 1.63 19.53
CA THR A 33 4.46 1.88 20.76
C THR A 33 4.23 3.32 21.25
N ARG A 34 4.41 3.57 22.56
CA ARG A 34 4.30 4.93 23.12
C ARG A 34 5.26 5.91 22.43
N GLU A 35 6.44 5.45 22.08
CA GLU A 35 7.45 6.23 21.39
C GLU A 35 6.99 6.63 19.98
N ASN A 36 6.51 5.67 19.17
CA ASN A 36 6.03 5.95 17.81
C ASN A 36 4.79 6.85 17.82
N LEU A 37 3.89 6.69 18.80
CA LEU A 37 2.74 7.57 18.96
C LEU A 37 3.16 9.01 19.27
N ARG A 38 4.17 9.20 20.13
CA ARG A 38 4.72 10.53 20.43
C ARG A 38 5.39 11.12 19.19
N TYR A 39 6.25 10.35 18.53
CA TYR A 39 6.95 10.76 17.31
C TYR A 39 5.97 11.23 16.20
N CYS A 40 4.90 10.46 15.95
CA CYS A 40 3.88 10.82 14.97
C CYS A 40 3.11 12.07 15.41
N LYS A 41 2.71 12.17 16.68
CA LYS A 41 1.96 13.32 17.21
C LYS A 41 2.74 14.63 17.09
N GLU A 42 4.03 14.62 17.41
CA GLU A 42 4.92 15.80 17.29
C GLU A 42 5.02 16.32 15.85
N ARG A 43 4.84 15.44 14.86
CA ARG A 43 4.94 15.75 13.42
C ARG A 43 3.58 15.91 12.74
N GLY A 44 2.48 15.86 13.50
CA GLY A 44 1.12 15.94 12.95
C GLY A 44 0.69 14.73 12.12
N ILE A 45 1.35 13.58 12.30
CA ILE A 45 1.06 12.34 11.54
C ILE A 45 -0.02 11.55 12.26
N ARG A 46 -1.10 11.19 11.56
CA ARG A 46 -2.16 10.30 12.05
C ARG A 46 -1.70 8.84 11.98
N LEU A 47 -1.38 8.23 13.12
CA LEU A 47 -1.14 6.78 13.18
C LEU A 47 -2.47 6.01 13.26
N SER A 48 -2.64 5.00 12.42
CA SER A 48 -3.89 4.21 12.37
C SER A 48 -4.24 3.53 13.70
N GLY A 49 -5.54 3.36 13.91
CA GLY A 49 -6.13 2.68 15.06
C GLY A 49 -6.56 3.62 16.19
N PRO A 50 -7.38 3.11 17.14
CA PRO A 50 -8.03 3.94 18.16
C PRO A 50 -7.01 4.56 19.12
N PRO A 51 -7.20 5.80 19.60
CA PRO A 51 -6.28 6.44 20.55
C PRO A 51 -6.03 5.55 21.78
N LEU A 52 -4.84 5.67 22.39
CA LEU A 52 -4.57 4.97 23.65
C LEU A 52 -5.47 5.55 24.75
N GLY A 53 -6.46 4.77 25.19
CA GLY A 53 -7.39 5.16 26.25
C GLY A 53 -8.85 4.89 25.88
N ARG A 54 -9.78 5.34 26.74
CA ARG A 54 -11.22 5.19 26.51
C ARG A 54 -11.70 6.28 25.54
N PRO A 55 -12.25 5.94 24.37
CA PRO A 55 -12.81 6.93 23.46
C PRO A 55 -14.08 7.58 24.05
N SER A 56 -14.31 8.86 23.72
CA SER A 56 -15.54 9.57 24.09
C SER A 56 -16.75 9.02 23.31
N LYS A 57 -17.95 9.11 23.89
CA LYS A 57 -19.18 8.55 23.28
C LYS A 57 -19.50 9.16 21.91
N THR A 58 -19.20 10.44 21.71
CA THR A 58 -19.50 11.20 20.48
C THR A 58 -18.49 10.96 19.35
N ALA A 59 -17.22 10.71 19.68
CA ALA A 59 -16.18 10.43 18.68
C ALA A 59 -16.24 9.02 18.08
N ARG A 60 -17.06 8.14 18.64
CA ARG A 60 -17.06 6.69 18.31
C ARG A 60 -17.53 6.39 16.89
N THR A 61 -18.53 7.11 16.38
CA THR A 61 -19.11 6.83 15.05
C THR A 61 -18.16 7.21 13.92
N GLU A 62 -17.52 8.37 14.01
CA GLU A 62 -16.57 8.83 12.99
C GLU A 62 -15.27 8.03 13.04
N GLN A 63 -14.78 7.75 14.25
CA GLN A 63 -13.62 6.89 14.45
C GLN A 63 -13.83 5.49 13.86
N ALA A 64 -15.03 4.91 14.00
CA ALA A 64 -15.36 3.61 13.41
C ALA A 64 -15.34 3.61 11.88
N ARG A 65 -15.73 4.73 11.24
CA ARG A 65 -15.63 4.87 9.78
C ARG A 65 -14.19 4.91 9.31
N ILE A 66 -13.36 5.72 9.97
CA ILE A 66 -11.92 5.82 9.69
C ILE A 66 -11.25 4.47 9.88
N GLU A 67 -11.55 3.76 10.97
CA GLU A 67 -10.99 2.43 11.23
C GLU A 67 -11.41 1.40 10.18
N LYS A 68 -12.65 1.45 9.70
CA LYS A 68 -13.11 0.57 8.63
C LYS A 68 -12.36 0.85 7.33
N GLN A 69 -12.13 2.12 7.00
CA GLN A 69 -11.37 2.53 5.82
C GLN A 69 -9.90 2.11 5.93
N ASP A 70 -9.24 2.44 7.04
CA ASP A 70 -7.86 2.04 7.35
C ASP A 70 -7.71 0.50 7.25
N ALA A 71 -8.70 -0.27 7.70
CA ALA A 71 -8.71 -1.73 7.60
C ALA A 71 -8.89 -2.22 6.15
N ALA A 72 -9.75 -1.58 5.35
CA ALA A 72 -9.93 -1.93 3.95
C ALA A 72 -8.63 -1.71 3.13
N GLU A 73 -7.96 -0.57 3.35
CA GLU A 73 -6.68 -0.26 2.70
C GLU A 73 -5.58 -1.23 3.11
N ARG A 74 -5.50 -1.59 4.40
CA ARG A 74 -4.56 -2.61 4.88
C ARG A 74 -4.84 -3.97 4.25
N ASN A 75 -6.10 -4.38 4.16
CA ASN A 75 -6.47 -5.66 3.53
C ASN A 75 -6.04 -5.72 2.07
N GLU A 76 -6.15 -4.61 1.32
CA GLU A 76 -5.68 -4.55 -0.07
C GLU A 76 -4.16 -4.75 -0.15
N ILE A 77 -3.40 -4.06 0.71
CA ILE A 77 -1.94 -4.17 0.78
C ILE A 77 -1.53 -5.60 1.17
N GLU A 78 -2.13 -6.16 2.22
CA GLU A 78 -1.87 -7.54 2.67
C GLU A 78 -2.23 -8.55 1.58
N GLY A 79 -3.32 -8.32 0.85
CA GLY A 79 -3.70 -9.12 -0.31
C GLY A 79 -2.61 -9.14 -1.37
N LYS A 80 -2.03 -7.97 -1.71
CA LYS A 80 -0.92 -7.85 -2.68
C LYS A 80 0.36 -8.51 -2.18
N ILE A 81 0.67 -8.40 -0.90
CA ILE A 81 1.81 -9.10 -0.29
C ILE A 81 1.59 -10.62 -0.34
N GLY A 82 0.38 -11.09 -0.06
CA GLY A 82 0.01 -12.51 -0.15
C GLY A 82 0.08 -13.05 -1.58
N GLU A 83 -0.38 -12.26 -2.56
CA GLU A 83 -0.21 -12.55 -3.99
C GLU A 83 1.28 -12.67 -4.33
N GLY A 84 2.10 -11.71 -3.91
CA GLY A 84 3.55 -11.73 -4.08
C GLY A 84 4.21 -12.99 -3.51
N LYS A 85 3.81 -13.41 -2.31
CA LYS A 85 4.33 -14.62 -1.66
C LYS A 85 3.93 -15.91 -2.38
N ARG A 86 2.68 -16.02 -2.82
CA ARG A 86 2.11 -17.25 -3.39
C ARG A 86 2.34 -17.38 -4.89
N LEU A 87 1.92 -16.38 -5.68
CA LEU A 87 1.94 -16.44 -7.14
C LEU A 87 3.32 -16.11 -7.70
N TYR A 88 3.99 -15.15 -7.08
CA TYR A 88 5.27 -14.61 -7.53
C TYR A 88 6.46 -15.19 -6.73
N GLY A 89 6.25 -16.19 -5.88
CA GLY A 89 7.35 -16.91 -5.23
C GLY A 89 8.18 -16.13 -4.20
N LEU A 90 7.73 -14.95 -3.74
CA LEU A 90 8.44 -14.21 -2.68
C LEU A 90 8.58 -15.05 -1.39
N GLY A 91 7.66 -15.99 -1.15
CA GLY A 91 7.72 -16.90 0.01
C GLY A 91 8.72 -18.06 -0.14
N LEU A 92 9.32 -18.24 -1.32
CA LEU A 92 10.18 -19.37 -1.66
C LEU A 92 11.65 -18.98 -1.89
N ILE A 93 12.02 -17.72 -1.63
CA ILE A 93 13.39 -17.24 -1.80
C ILE A 93 14.29 -17.92 -0.76
N ARG A 94 15.15 -18.83 -1.23
CA ARG A 94 16.12 -19.61 -0.41
C ARG A 94 17.57 -19.32 -0.77
N THR A 95 17.84 -18.14 -1.33
CA THR A 95 19.19 -17.69 -1.70
C THR A 95 20.09 -17.58 -0.48
N ARG A 96 21.34 -18.06 -0.60
CA ARG A 96 22.29 -18.13 0.54
C ARG A 96 22.87 -16.77 0.94
N LEU A 97 23.06 -15.88 -0.04
CA LEU A 97 23.66 -14.56 0.18
C LEU A 97 22.58 -13.49 0.23
N ARG A 98 22.75 -12.53 1.15
CA ARG A 98 21.85 -11.38 1.30
C ARG A 98 21.68 -10.61 0.00
N ALA A 99 22.79 -10.29 -0.69
CA ALA A 99 22.75 -9.54 -1.94
C ALA A 99 21.90 -10.24 -3.01
N THR A 100 22.06 -11.55 -3.17
CA THR A 100 21.25 -12.34 -4.11
C THR A 100 19.78 -12.36 -3.71
N SER A 101 19.46 -12.49 -2.42
CA SER A 101 18.08 -12.39 -1.92
C SER A 101 17.46 -11.04 -2.26
N GLU A 102 18.17 -9.94 -2.02
CA GLU A 102 17.71 -8.58 -2.32
C GLU A 102 17.46 -8.39 -3.82
N THR A 103 18.36 -8.88 -4.68
CA THR A 103 18.18 -8.82 -6.15
C THR A 103 16.96 -9.62 -6.60
N VAL A 104 16.77 -10.84 -6.09
CA VAL A 104 15.61 -11.67 -6.45
C VAL A 104 14.30 -11.01 -5.99
N ILE A 105 14.27 -10.46 -4.77
CA ILE A 105 13.12 -9.69 -4.27
C ILE A 105 12.84 -8.51 -5.19
N ALA A 106 13.86 -7.72 -5.55
CA ALA A 106 13.70 -6.55 -6.40
C ALA A 106 13.16 -6.91 -7.80
N LEU A 107 13.70 -7.96 -8.43
CA LEU A 107 13.22 -8.46 -9.71
C LEU A 107 11.77 -8.92 -9.62
N GLN A 108 11.39 -9.59 -8.54
CA GLN A 108 10.03 -10.07 -8.37
C GLN A 108 9.03 -8.93 -8.22
N LEU A 109 9.38 -7.90 -7.44
CA LEU A 109 8.58 -6.68 -7.31
C LEU A 109 8.48 -5.93 -8.65
N LEU A 110 9.55 -5.93 -9.46
CA LEU A 110 9.52 -5.34 -10.80
C LEU A 110 8.52 -6.07 -11.70
N VAL A 111 8.55 -7.41 -11.74
CA VAL A 111 7.62 -8.22 -12.54
C VAL A 111 6.17 -7.96 -12.11
N MET A 112 5.88 -7.95 -10.80
CA MET A 112 4.55 -7.63 -10.27
C MET A 112 4.04 -6.26 -10.76
N ASN A 113 4.91 -5.25 -10.77
CA ASN A 113 4.57 -3.92 -11.26
C ASN A 113 4.34 -3.88 -12.77
N LEU A 114 5.17 -4.57 -13.56
CA LEU A 114 5.05 -4.63 -15.01
C LEU A 114 3.75 -5.32 -15.42
N GLU A 115 3.41 -6.44 -14.79
CA GLU A 115 2.16 -7.13 -15.07
C GLU A 115 0.93 -6.28 -14.75
N ARG A 116 0.94 -5.53 -13.63
CA ARG A 116 -0.13 -4.60 -13.30
C ARG A 116 -0.28 -3.53 -14.38
N ARG A 117 0.83 -2.93 -14.82
CA ARG A 117 0.81 -1.91 -15.89
C ARG A 117 0.31 -2.49 -17.21
N LEU A 118 0.74 -3.69 -17.58
CA LEU A 118 0.29 -4.37 -18.79
C LEU A 118 -1.22 -4.64 -18.74
N ARG A 119 -1.75 -5.13 -17.62
CA ARG A 119 -3.20 -5.34 -17.43
C ARG A 119 -4.00 -4.05 -17.62
N LEU A 120 -3.53 -2.94 -17.05
CA LEU A 120 -4.19 -1.63 -17.22
C LEU A 120 -4.12 -1.13 -18.66
N LEU A 121 -2.96 -1.28 -19.31
CA LEU A 121 -2.78 -0.92 -20.72
C LEU A 121 -3.75 -1.71 -21.61
N LEU A 122 -3.81 -3.03 -21.44
CA LEU A 122 -4.70 -3.89 -22.19
C LEU A 122 -6.16 -3.52 -21.95
N TYR A 123 -6.56 -3.31 -20.69
CA TYR A 123 -7.92 -2.84 -20.37
C TYR A 123 -8.26 -1.52 -21.09
N LEU A 124 -7.34 -0.55 -21.07
CA LEU A 124 -7.53 0.72 -21.77
C LEU A 124 -7.64 0.52 -23.29
N VAL A 125 -6.81 -0.34 -23.89
CA VAL A 125 -6.87 -0.64 -25.32
C VAL A 125 -8.20 -1.31 -25.68
N PHE A 126 -8.62 -2.35 -24.96
CA PHE A 126 -9.88 -3.04 -25.23
C PHE A 126 -11.09 -2.13 -25.01
N ALA A 127 -11.11 -1.35 -23.92
CA ALA A 127 -12.17 -0.38 -23.68
C ALA A 127 -12.23 0.73 -24.76
N ARG A 128 -11.10 1.08 -25.38
CA ARG A 128 -11.06 2.01 -26.51
C ARG A 128 -11.57 1.37 -27.80
N LEU A 129 -11.21 0.11 -28.06
CA LEU A 129 -11.68 -0.64 -29.24
C LEU A 129 -13.20 -0.86 -29.20
N GLU A 130 -13.76 -1.21 -28.04
CA GLU A 130 -15.21 -1.41 -27.85
C GLU A 130 -16.03 -0.12 -27.99
N ARG A 131 -15.41 1.04 -27.77
CA ARG A 131 -16.04 2.36 -27.87
C ARG A 131 -15.87 3.02 -29.24
N CYS A 132 -15.30 2.32 -30.22
CA CYS A 132 -15.18 2.82 -31.58
C CYS A 132 -16.42 2.40 -32.39
N PRO A 133 -17.41 3.29 -32.63
CA PRO A 133 -18.47 2.98 -33.57
C PRO A 133 -17.85 2.85 -34.95
N ILE A 134 -18.01 1.69 -35.58
CA ILE A 134 -17.79 1.52 -37.01
C ILE A 134 -18.72 2.52 -37.69
N SER A 135 -18.17 3.61 -38.22
CA SER A 135 -18.91 4.49 -39.13
C SER A 135 -19.25 3.66 -40.37
N THR A 136 -20.45 3.09 -40.37
CA THR A 136 -21.06 2.51 -41.56
C THR A 136 -21.42 3.64 -42.52
N ALA A 137 -20.41 4.20 -43.18
CA ALA A 137 -20.58 5.09 -44.32
C ALA A 137 -20.65 4.26 -45.61
N LEU A 138 -21.66 3.40 -45.73
CA LEU A 138 -22.12 2.82 -46.99
C LEU A 138 -23.64 2.61 -46.90
N ALA A 139 -24.37 3.73 -46.91
CA ALA A 139 -25.77 3.74 -47.32
C ALA A 139 -25.94 4.95 -48.25
N ASN A 140 -26.47 4.68 -49.44
CA ASN A 140 -26.84 5.59 -50.52
C ASN A 140 -25.76 5.85 -51.59
N SER A 141 -25.62 4.87 -52.48
CA SER A 141 -25.43 5.08 -53.93
C SER A 141 -26.23 4.02 -54.68
#